data_AF-A0A0L8GYV2-F1
#
_entry.id   AF-A0A0L8GYV2-F1
#
_cell.length_a   1.000
_cell.length_b   1.000
_cell.length_c   1.000
_cell.angle_alpha   90.00
_cell.angle_beta   90.00
_cell.angle_gamma   90.00
#
_symmetry.space_group_name_H-M   'P 1'
#
loop_
_entity.id
_entity.type
_entity.pdbx_description
1 polymer ?
#
loop_
_entity_poly.entity_id
_entity_poly.type
_entity_poly.pdbx_seq_one_letter_code
_entity_poly.pdbx_strand_id
1 'polypeptide(L)'
;MEYYFEVLKRVVAVIKFLSERGLAFRGDEEKWGSPDNGNFMGAIEPVAEFDPFLHEHLEKCKNEKVNITYLSKSVYEEFIEIMGKHVKDEVVNQINNLDAKYYSIIVDSTPDITHVDQLVIVV
;
A
#
# COMPACT_ATOMS: atom_id res chain seq x y z
N MET A 1 -4.49 20.05 11.27
CA MET A 1 -4.63 18.59 11.49
C MET A 1 -5.71 17.99 10.61
N GLU A 2 -6.92 18.57 10.57
CA GLU A 2 -8.04 18.07 9.75
C GLU A 2 -7.70 17.92 8.25
N TYR A 3 -7.00 18.89 7.65
CA TYR A 3 -6.54 18.81 6.26
C TYR A 3 -5.76 17.52 5.94
N TYR A 4 -4.71 17.22 6.69
CA TYR A 4 -3.88 16.04 6.44
C TYR A 4 -4.60 14.73 6.76
N PHE A 5 -5.56 14.76 7.68
CA PHE A 5 -6.43 13.62 7.93
C PHE A 5 -7.33 13.31 6.72
N GLU A 6 -7.84 14.35 6.04
CA GLU A 6 -8.61 14.20 4.80
C GLU A 6 -7.75 13.68 3.64
N VAL A 7 -6.49 14.12 3.51
CA VAL A 7 -5.54 13.55 2.55
C VAL A 7 -5.32 12.06 2.85
N LEU A 8 -5.04 11.75 4.11
CA LEU A 8 -4.74 10.39 4.54
C LEU A 8 -5.90 9.42 4.28
N LYS A 9 -7.15 9.82 4.50
CA LYS A 9 -8.33 8.98 4.19
C LYS A 9 -8.33 8.48 2.74
N ARG A 10 -7.99 9.35 1.79
CA ARG A 10 -7.97 9.03 0.36
C ARG A 10 -6.79 8.13 0.02
N VAL A 11 -5.61 8.44 0.56
CA VAL A 11 -4.41 7.61 0.42
C VAL A 11 -4.66 6.20 0.94
N VAL A 12 -5.21 6.06 2.14
CA VAL A 12 -5.55 4.77 2.74
C VAL A 12 -6.59 4.02 1.90
N ALA A 13 -7.59 4.72 1.35
CA ALA A 13 -8.58 4.09 0.48
C ALA A 13 -7.94 3.48 -0.78
N VAL A 14 -7.00 4.18 -1.42
CA VAL A 14 -6.24 3.67 -2.56
C VAL A 14 -5.36 2.48 -2.16
N ILE A 15 -4.66 2.58 -1.02
CA ILE A 15 -3.81 1.49 -0.53
C ILE A 15 -4.62 0.21 -0.32
N LYS A 16 -5.76 0.32 0.37
CA LYS A 16 -6.66 -0.82 0.59
C LYS A 16 -7.15 -1.41 -0.73
N PHE A 17 -7.57 -0.56 -1.68
CA PHE A 17 -8.05 -1.01 -2.99
C PHE A 17 -7.01 -1.86 -3.73
N LEU A 18 -5.74 -1.41 -3.74
CA LEU A 18 -4.63 -2.12 -4.38
C LEU A 18 -4.27 -3.41 -3.63
N SER A 19 -4.15 -3.34 -2.31
CA SER A 19 -3.84 -4.50 -1.45
C SER A 19 -4.88 -5.61 -1.59
N GLU A 20 -6.18 -5.28 -1.52
CA GLU A 20 -7.27 -6.26 -1.61
C GLU A 20 -7.32 -6.97 -2.97
N ARG A 21 -6.74 -6.38 -4.02
CA ARG A 21 -6.70 -6.93 -5.37
C ARG A 21 -5.36 -7.55 -5.74
N GLY A 22 -4.37 -7.51 -4.85
CA GLY A 22 -3.01 -7.97 -5.15
C GLY A 22 -2.33 -7.19 -6.26
N LEU A 23 -2.70 -5.91 -6.46
CA LEU A 23 -2.09 -5.06 -7.47
C LEU A 23 -0.75 -4.50 -6.98
N ALA A 24 0.25 -4.50 -7.86
CA ALA A 24 1.55 -3.90 -7.55
C ALA A 24 1.39 -2.39 -7.30
N PHE A 25 2.02 -1.86 -6.27
CA PHE A 25 1.91 -0.43 -5.94
C PHE A 25 2.85 0.44 -6.80
N ARG A 26 4.04 -0.10 -7.06
CA ARG A 26 5.14 0.53 -7.78
C ARG A 26 5.04 0.22 -9.28
N GLY A 27 5.60 1.10 -10.09
CA GLY A 27 5.77 0.93 -11.54
C GLY A 27 7.23 1.10 -11.91
N ASP A 28 7.49 1.40 -13.19
CA ASP A 28 8.85 1.61 -13.69
C ASP A 28 9.39 3.00 -13.29
N GLU A 29 8.50 3.97 -13.09
CA GLU A 29 8.86 5.29 -12.59
C GLU A 29 7.87 5.88 -11.56
N GLU A 30 8.32 6.91 -10.85
CA GLU A 30 7.56 7.63 -9.81
C GLU A 30 7.24 9.05 -10.29
N LYS A 31 6.51 9.15 -11.41
CA LYS A 31 6.19 10.42 -12.08
C LYS A 31 4.70 10.57 -12.34
N TRP A 32 4.12 11.68 -11.87
CA TRP A 32 2.71 12.02 -12.09
C TRP A 32 2.42 12.25 -13.58
N GLY A 33 1.30 11.72 -14.05
CA GLY A 33 0.81 11.79 -15.42
C GLY A 33 1.53 10.86 -16.39
N SER A 34 2.40 9.97 -15.90
CA SER A 34 3.09 9.00 -16.74
C SER A 34 2.28 7.71 -16.88
N PRO A 35 2.16 7.13 -18.10
CA PRO A 35 1.55 5.82 -18.27
C PRO A 35 2.35 4.68 -17.62
N ASP A 36 3.64 4.92 -17.30
CA ASP A 36 4.56 3.92 -16.75
C ASP A 36 4.72 4.05 -15.21
N ASN A 37 3.91 4.91 -14.58
CA ASN A 37 3.95 5.06 -13.13
C ASN A 37 3.31 3.88 -12.39
N GLY A 38 3.57 3.78 -11.09
CA GLY A 38 2.98 2.74 -10.26
C GLY A 38 1.47 2.88 -10.08
N ASN A 39 0.77 1.76 -9.89
CA ASN A 39 -0.69 1.77 -9.72
C ASN A 39 -1.15 2.62 -8.52
N PHE A 40 -0.28 2.90 -7.54
CA PHE A 40 -0.61 3.88 -6.49
C PHE A 40 -0.86 5.28 -7.08
N MET A 41 0.08 5.80 -7.87
CA MET A 41 -0.06 7.10 -8.52
C MET A 41 -1.18 7.06 -9.56
N GLY A 42 -1.20 6.01 -10.39
CA GLY A 42 -2.24 5.80 -11.40
C GLY A 42 -3.66 5.64 -10.84
N ALA A 43 -3.83 5.24 -9.58
CA ALA A 43 -5.12 5.22 -8.90
C ALA A 43 -5.46 6.56 -8.21
N ILE A 44 -4.47 7.29 -7.69
CA ILE A 44 -4.67 8.61 -7.09
C ILE A 44 -5.13 9.64 -8.13
N GLU A 45 -4.57 9.60 -9.33
CA GLU A 45 -4.89 10.53 -10.43
C GLU A 45 -6.38 10.58 -10.80
N PRO A 46 -7.06 9.46 -11.11
CA PRO A 46 -8.49 9.47 -11.40
C PRO A 46 -9.33 9.79 -10.16
N VAL A 47 -8.90 9.45 -8.94
CA VAL A 47 -9.60 9.89 -7.72
C VAL A 47 -9.57 11.42 -7.63
N ALA A 48 -8.43 12.03 -7.93
CA ALA A 48 -8.28 13.48 -7.92
C ALA A 48 -9.03 14.18 -9.06
N GLU A 49 -9.40 13.49 -10.15
CA GLU A 49 -10.27 14.04 -11.19
C GLU A 49 -11.66 14.37 -10.63
N PHE A 50 -12.17 13.54 -9.71
CA PHE A 50 -13.52 13.68 -9.14
C PHE A 50 -13.53 14.22 -7.70
N ASP A 51 -12.36 14.36 -7.07
CA ASP A 51 -12.20 14.89 -5.72
C ASP A 51 -11.44 16.23 -5.75
N PRO A 52 -12.16 17.37 -5.70
CA PRO A 52 -11.54 18.69 -5.78
C PRO A 52 -10.52 18.96 -4.67
N PHE A 53 -10.71 18.35 -3.49
CA PHE A 53 -9.78 18.50 -2.38
C PHE A 53 -8.45 17.79 -2.68
N LEU A 54 -8.51 16.56 -3.19
CA LEU A 54 -7.32 15.82 -3.58
C LEU A 54 -6.62 16.46 -4.78
N HIS A 55 -7.38 16.99 -5.72
CA HIS A 55 -6.87 17.75 -6.85
C HIS A 55 -6.03 18.95 -6.39
N GLU A 56 -6.58 19.79 -5.51
CA GLU A 56 -5.87 20.94 -4.95
C GLU A 56 -4.61 20.52 -4.20
N HIS A 57 -4.67 19.41 -3.45
CA HIS A 57 -3.51 18.86 -2.76
C HIS A 57 -2.39 18.46 -3.74
N LEU A 58 -2.73 17.75 -4.82
CA LEU A 58 -1.76 17.36 -5.85
C LEU A 58 -1.11 18.57 -6.53
N GLU A 59 -1.91 19.58 -6.89
CA GLU A 59 -1.38 20.80 -7.50
C GLU A 59 -0.45 21.58 -6.56
N LYS A 60 -0.76 21.62 -5.26
CA LYS A 60 0.17 22.17 -4.26
C LYS A 60 1.48 21.39 -4.21
N CYS A 61 1.42 20.06 -4.22
CA CYS A 61 2.62 19.22 -4.19
C CYS A 61 3.51 19.38 -5.44
N LYS A 62 2.94 19.74 -6.60
CA LYS A 62 3.70 20.00 -7.84
C LYS A 62 4.36 21.37 -7.84
N ASN A 63 3.65 22.39 -7.36
CA ASN A 63 4.05 23.80 -7.52
C ASN A 63 4.86 24.33 -6.33
N GLU A 64 4.73 23.72 -5.14
CA GLU A 64 5.41 24.15 -3.92
C GLU A 64 6.29 23.02 -3.37
N LYS A 65 7.38 23.37 -2.68
CA LYS A 65 8.12 22.40 -1.84
C LYS A 65 7.29 22.08 -0.59
N VAL A 66 6.27 21.24 -0.77
CA VAL A 66 5.46 20.73 0.34
C VAL A 66 6.26 19.67 1.08
N ASN A 67 6.52 19.90 2.37
CA ASN A 67 7.29 18.96 3.19
C ASN A 67 6.53 17.67 3.54
N ILE A 68 5.19 17.69 3.50
CA ILE A 68 4.33 16.56 3.89
C ILE A 68 3.25 16.36 2.82
N THR A 69 3.44 15.35 1.97
CA THR A 69 2.49 15.03 0.88
C THR A 69 1.65 13.79 1.17
N TYR A 70 2.15 12.84 1.96
CA TYR A 70 1.59 11.48 2.11
C TYR A 70 1.49 10.66 0.81
N LEU A 71 2.02 11.17 -0.29
CA LEU A 71 1.94 10.55 -1.62
C LEU A 71 3.28 10.00 -2.09
N SER A 72 4.35 10.19 -1.31
CA SER A 72 5.66 9.63 -1.66
C SER A 72 5.69 8.13 -1.43
N LYS A 73 6.50 7.46 -2.24
CA LYS A 73 6.84 6.05 -2.12
C LYS A 73 7.11 5.57 -0.70
N SER A 74 8.00 6.27 0.00
CA SER A 74 8.36 5.95 1.38
C SER A 74 7.17 5.92 2.33
N VAL A 75 6.19 6.80 2.13
CA VAL A 75 5.07 6.97 3.05
C VAL A 75 4.00 5.90 2.81
N TYR A 76 3.62 5.62 1.56
CA TYR A 76 2.66 4.54 1.32
C TYR A 76 3.24 3.17 1.66
N GLU A 77 4.57 2.98 1.56
CA GLU A 77 5.23 1.75 2.01
C GLU A 77 5.16 1.56 3.51
N GLU A 78 5.39 2.62 4.30
CA GLU A 78 5.19 2.60 5.75
C GLU A 78 3.74 2.24 6.10
N PHE A 79 2.77 2.78 5.38
CA PHE A 79 1.36 2.41 5.58
C PHE A 79 1.08 0.94 5.27
N ILE A 80 1.64 0.41 4.19
CA ILE A 80 1.51 -1.01 3.84
C ILE A 80 2.10 -1.89 4.95
N GLU A 81 3.26 -1.53 5.50
CA GLU A 81 3.90 -2.27 6.60
C GLU A 81 3.04 -2.24 7.87
N ILE A 82 2.52 -1.06 8.25
CA ILE A 82 1.66 -0.92 9.44
C ILE A 82 0.36 -1.73 9.28
N MET A 83 -0.31 -1.62 8.14
CA MET A 83 -1.54 -2.37 7.86
C MET A 83 -1.29 -3.87 7.82
N GLY A 84 -0.22 -4.29 7.12
CA GLY A 84 0.18 -5.70 7.02
C GLY A 84 0.52 -6.29 8.39
N LYS A 85 1.21 -5.53 9.25
CA LYS A 85 1.46 -5.94 10.63
C LYS A 85 0.15 -6.12 11.40
N HIS A 86 -0.79 -5.18 11.30
CA HIS A 86 -2.06 -5.27 12.02
C HIS A 86 -2.89 -6.48 11.58
N VAL A 87 -2.98 -6.74 10.27
CA VAL A 87 -3.66 -7.92 9.73
C VAL A 87 -3.00 -9.21 10.23
N LYS A 88 -1.67 -9.27 10.20
CA LYS A 88 -0.92 -10.42 10.70
C LYS A 88 -1.15 -10.65 12.20
N ASP A 89 -1.07 -9.60 13.00
CA ASP A 89 -1.28 -9.68 14.46
C ASP A 89 -2.70 -10.15 14.77
N GLU A 90 -3.70 -9.72 13.99
CA GLU A 90 -5.08 -10.18 14.12
C GLU A 90 -5.23 -11.66 13.74
N VAL A 91 -4.63 -12.13 12.65
CA VAL A 91 -4.63 -13.56 12.27
C VAL A 91 -3.98 -14.41 13.36
N VAL A 92 -2.84 -13.97 13.91
CA VAL A 92 -2.15 -14.66 15.01
C VAL A 92 -3.02 -14.69 16.28
N ASN A 93 -3.71 -13.60 16.59
CA ASN A 93 -4.64 -13.56 17.72
C ASN A 93 -5.82 -14.52 17.54
N GLN A 94 -6.35 -14.66 16.33
CA GLN A 94 -7.42 -15.61 16.04
C GLN A 94 -6.96 -17.06 16.21
N ILE A 95 -5.76 -17.39 15.74
CA ILE A 95 -5.17 -18.73 15.91
C ILE A 95 -4.96 -19.03 17.40
N ASN A 96 -4.33 -18.11 18.14
CA ASN A 96 -3.89 -18.36 19.51
C ASN A 96 -5.01 -18.22 20.56
N ASN A 97 -5.90 -17.24 20.41
CA ASN A 97 -6.83 -16.83 21.48
C ASN A 97 -8.29 -17.21 21.21
N LEU A 98 -8.65 -17.58 19.98
CA LEU A 98 -10.01 -18.04 19.64
C LEU A 98 -10.10 -19.56 19.49
N ASP A 99 -9.16 -20.30 20.09
CA ASP A 99 -9.08 -21.77 20.09
C ASP A 99 -9.27 -22.37 18.68
N ALA A 100 -8.51 -21.88 17.70
CA ALA A 100 -8.51 -22.47 16.36
C ALA A 100 -8.12 -23.95 16.46
N LYS A 101 -9.11 -24.83 16.34
CA LYS A 101 -8.94 -26.28 16.60
C LYS A 101 -7.96 -26.94 15.63
N TYR A 102 -7.88 -26.40 14.41
CA TYR A 102 -7.01 -26.88 13.34
C TYR A 102 -6.56 -25.70 12.47
N TYR A 103 -5.29 -25.72 12.07
CA TYR A 103 -4.71 -24.87 11.03
C TYR A 103 -3.73 -25.71 10.20
N SER A 104 -3.40 -25.26 9.00
CA SER A 104 -2.52 -26.00 8.08
C SER A 104 -1.37 -25.12 7.67
N ILE A 105 -0.15 -25.61 7.82
CA ILE A 105 1.04 -24.90 7.34
C ILE A 105 1.41 -25.45 5.97
N ILE A 106 1.50 -24.57 4.97
CA ILE A 106 2.08 -24.87 3.66
C ILE A 106 3.46 -24.23 3.62
N VAL A 107 4.47 -25.03 3.26
CA VAL A 107 5.83 -24.57 3.08
C VAL A 107 6.20 -24.80 1.63
N ASP A 108 6.51 -23.73 0.91
CA ASP A 108 6.96 -23.76 -0.47
C ASP A 108 8.37 -23.16 -0.56
N SER A 109 9.27 -23.84 -1.26
CA SER A 109 10.67 -23.42 -1.38
C SER A 109 11.06 -23.44 -2.85
N THR A 110 11.46 -22.28 -3.37
CA THR A 110 11.87 -22.16 -4.77
C THR A 110 13.25 -21.50 -4.84
N PRO A 111 14.27 -22.15 -5.45
CA PRO A 111 15.55 -21.48 -5.70
C PRO A 111 15.35 -20.41 -6.77
N ASP A 112 15.82 -19.19 -6.49
CA ASP A 112 15.79 -18.10 -7.46
C ASP A 112 16.96 -18.16 -8.46
N ILE A 113 16.99 -17.23 -9.42
CA ILE A 113 18.02 -17.16 -10.46
C ILE A 113 19.45 -16.97 -9.91
N THR A 114 19.57 -16.53 -8.66
CA THR A 114 20.85 -16.34 -7.96
C THR A 114 21.23 -17.55 -7.09
N HIS A 115 20.48 -18.66 -7.19
CA HIS A 115 20.62 -19.85 -6.35
C HIS A 115 20.39 -19.59 -4.86
N VAL A 116 19.63 -18.56 -4.53
CA VAL A 116 19.16 -18.31 -3.17
C VAL A 116 17.79 -18.96 -3.03
N ASP A 117 17.63 -19.81 -2.01
CA ASP A 117 16.32 -20.41 -1.71
C ASP A 117 15.37 -19.36 -1.15
N GLN A 118 14.24 -19.16 -1.83
CA GLN A 118 13.12 -18.37 -1.34
C GLN A 118 12.11 -19.29 -0.67
N LEU A 119 11.95 -19.14 0.64
CA LEU A 119 11.03 -19.93 1.45
C LEU A 119 9.77 -19.12 1.76
N VAL A 120 8.62 -19.65 1.38
CA VAL A 120 7.31 -19.10 1.72
C VAL A 120 6.61 -20.03 2.69
N ILE A 121 6.13 -19.48 3.80
CA ILE A 121 5.32 -20.18 4.79
C ILE A 121 3.94 -19.53 4.82
N VAL A 122 2.91 -20.32 4.56
CA VAL A 122 1.51 -19.94 4.68
C VAL A 122 0.91 -20.72 5.85
N VAL A 123 0.19 -20.03 6.73
CA VAL A 123 -0.43 -20.57 7.95
C VAL A 123 -1.94 -20.48 7.85
#